data_AF-A0A949RMC9-F1
#
_entry.id   AF-A0A949RMC9-F1
#
_cell.length_a   1.000
_cell.length_b   1.000
_cell.length_c   1.000
_cell.angle_alpha   90.00
_cell.angle_beta   90.00
_cell.angle_gamma   90.00
#
_symmetry.space_group_name_H-M   'P 1'
#
loop_
_entity.id
_entity.type
_entity.pdbx_description
1 polymer ?
#
loop_
_entity_poly.entity_id
_entity_poly.type
_entity_poly.pdbx_seq_one_letter_code
_entity_poly.pdbx_strand_id
1 'polypeptide(L)'
;MNGGSRRNRLRENRISGNGFVAPGNNFGIGFIAAAVQENLVEQNTIVGNAHGIRLEAGTEKNVFRKNVVMGNPAVQMSVSLPAPQGYDIVNLSAEGANVFDGNVCLTGLNAPCPAVERSFAAFPNPIPVAAGAPRMTTISWNVPGLESVEVRVGKPDGALFASGGPRGSAKTGTWVNDGMMFFLQDVSGGKPLTRANTLATITIRFE
;
A
#
# COMPACT_ATOMS: atom_id res chain seq x y z
N MET A 1 6.78 40.31 -8.18
CA MET A 1 5.47 39.73 -7.81
C MET A 1 5.60 38.22 -7.90
N ASN A 2 5.90 37.52 -6.80
CA ASN A 2 6.01 36.06 -6.79
C ASN A 2 4.61 35.45 -6.69
N GLY A 3 3.93 35.36 -7.83
CA GLY A 3 2.63 34.71 -7.94
C GLY A 3 2.80 33.19 -8.00
N GLY A 4 2.97 32.54 -6.85
CA GLY A 4 2.91 31.09 -6.77
C GLY A 4 1.50 30.56 -7.09
N SER A 5 1.41 29.34 -7.64
CA SER A 5 0.14 28.69 -7.96
C SER A 5 -0.68 28.44 -6.70
N ARG A 6 -1.90 28.97 -6.65
CA ARG A 6 -2.77 28.86 -5.48
C ARG A 6 -4.25 28.69 -5.78
N ARG A 7 -4.96 27.95 -4.91
CA ARG A 7 -6.42 27.73 -4.96
C ARG A 7 -6.92 27.06 -6.24
N ASN A 8 -6.07 26.28 -6.89
CA ASN A 8 -6.45 25.48 -8.04
C ASN A 8 -7.00 24.12 -7.61
N ARG A 9 -7.83 23.53 -8.47
CA ARG A 9 -8.38 22.18 -8.26
C ARG A 9 -8.11 21.33 -9.49
N LEU A 10 -7.45 20.19 -9.29
CA LEU A 10 -7.22 19.18 -10.30
C LEU A 10 -7.89 17.89 -9.85
N ARG A 11 -8.97 17.51 -10.51
CA ARG A 11 -9.81 16.39 -10.06
C ARG A 11 -10.29 15.50 -11.19
N GLU A 12 -10.43 14.21 -10.88
CA GLU A 12 -11.06 13.22 -11.76
C GLU A 12 -10.36 13.05 -13.12
N ASN A 13 -9.07 13.35 -13.20
CA ASN A 13 -8.29 13.21 -14.43
C ASN A 13 -7.64 11.83 -14.52
N ARG A 14 -7.45 11.37 -15.75
CA ARG A 14 -6.54 10.26 -16.06
C ARG A 14 -5.27 10.82 -16.70
N ILE A 15 -4.14 10.60 -16.07
CA ILE A 15 -2.82 11.06 -16.52
C ILE A 15 -1.96 9.82 -16.73
N SER A 16 -1.47 9.62 -17.95
CA SER A 16 -0.64 8.48 -18.31
C SER A 16 0.67 8.93 -18.95
N GLY A 17 1.77 8.25 -18.62
CA GLY A 17 3.06 8.42 -19.27
C GLY A 17 3.73 7.07 -19.56
N ASN A 18 4.94 7.13 -20.14
CA ASN A 18 5.82 5.99 -20.38
C ASN A 18 7.23 6.23 -19.81
N GLY A 19 7.32 7.06 -18.76
CA GLY A 19 8.58 7.50 -18.18
C GLY A 19 9.39 6.37 -17.55
N PHE A 20 10.69 6.33 -17.83
CA PHE A 20 11.64 5.36 -17.25
C PHE A 20 12.64 6.07 -16.33
N VAL A 21 13.38 5.30 -15.53
CA VAL A 21 14.33 5.79 -14.52
C VAL A 21 15.55 6.48 -15.15
N ALA A 22 15.37 7.77 -15.48
CA ALA A 22 16.38 8.79 -15.79
C ALA A 22 15.71 10.19 -15.61
N PRO A 23 16.41 11.25 -15.17
CA PRO A 23 16.21 11.89 -13.88
C PRO A 23 15.10 12.96 -13.76
N GLY A 24 14.55 13.09 -12.54
CA GLY A 24 14.08 14.31 -11.87
C GLY A 24 12.72 14.88 -12.28
N ASN A 25 12.47 15.00 -13.59
CA ASN A 25 11.36 15.81 -14.11
C ASN A 25 10.29 14.98 -14.86
N ASN A 26 10.34 13.65 -14.72
CA ASN A 26 9.32 12.78 -15.30
C ASN A 26 8.24 12.50 -14.25
N PHE A 27 7.18 13.31 -14.26
CA PHE A 27 6.08 13.20 -13.31
C PHE A 27 4.72 13.35 -13.99
N GLY A 28 3.67 12.79 -13.38
CA GLY A 28 2.29 13.03 -13.80
C GLY A 28 1.78 14.40 -13.33
N ILE A 29 1.85 14.66 -12.02
CA ILE A 29 1.46 15.95 -11.42
C ILE A 29 2.66 16.52 -10.64
N GLY A 30 3.05 17.75 -10.95
CA GLY A 30 4.23 18.38 -10.34
C GLY A 30 3.92 19.75 -9.76
N PHE A 31 4.23 19.93 -8.48
CA PHE A 31 4.34 21.24 -7.83
C PHE A 31 5.84 21.57 -7.75
N ILE A 32 6.37 22.05 -8.89
CA ILE A 32 7.82 22.16 -9.17
C ILE A 32 8.44 23.51 -8.82
N ALA A 33 7.74 24.36 -8.07
CA ALA A 33 8.23 25.68 -7.66
C ALA A 33 7.93 25.91 -6.18
N ALA A 34 8.77 26.73 -5.53
CA ALA A 34 8.48 27.23 -4.20
C ALA A 34 7.19 28.09 -4.20
N ALA A 35 6.48 28.15 -3.07
CA ALA A 35 5.23 28.91 -2.89
C ALA A 35 4.00 28.40 -3.69
N VAL A 36 3.96 27.12 -4.05
CA VAL A 36 2.69 26.48 -4.48
C VAL A 36 1.87 26.12 -3.25
N GLN A 37 0.69 26.70 -3.10
CA GLN A 37 -0.09 26.58 -1.87
C GLN A 37 -1.62 26.53 -2.04
N GLU A 38 -2.33 25.95 -1.09
CA GLU A 38 -3.81 25.92 -1.06
C GLU A 38 -4.45 25.26 -2.31
N ASN A 39 -3.75 24.34 -2.98
CA ASN A 39 -4.31 23.60 -4.11
C ASN A 39 -4.91 22.26 -3.66
N LEU A 40 -5.89 21.77 -4.41
CA LEU A 40 -6.53 20.47 -4.19
C LEU A 40 -6.30 19.55 -5.40
N VAL A 41 -5.71 18.39 -5.16
CA VAL A 41 -5.51 17.32 -6.14
C VAL A 41 -6.28 16.10 -5.66
N GLU A 42 -7.40 15.78 -6.30
CA GLU A 42 -8.27 14.71 -5.81
C GLU A 42 -8.78 13.75 -6.87
N GLN A 43 -8.91 12.47 -6.51
CA GLN A 43 -9.56 11.45 -7.36
C GLN A 43 -8.96 11.32 -8.77
N ASN A 44 -7.68 11.64 -8.94
CA ASN A 44 -6.99 11.46 -10.21
C ASN A 44 -6.41 10.05 -10.30
N THR A 45 -6.36 9.49 -11.51
CA THR A 45 -5.63 8.26 -11.83
C THR A 45 -4.35 8.63 -12.57
N ILE A 46 -3.19 8.31 -12.00
CA ILE A 46 -1.87 8.72 -12.49
C ILE A 46 -1.02 7.47 -12.67
N VAL A 47 -0.63 7.17 -13.91
CA VAL A 47 0.07 5.92 -14.25
C VAL A 47 1.25 6.16 -15.19
N GLY A 48 2.29 5.32 -15.09
CA GLY A 48 3.30 5.18 -16.14
C GLY A 48 4.39 6.26 -16.20
N ASN A 49 4.36 7.25 -15.32
CA ASN A 49 5.43 8.26 -15.16
C ASN A 49 6.49 7.79 -14.16
N ALA A 50 7.73 8.29 -14.23
CA ALA A 50 8.77 7.90 -13.25
C ALA A 50 8.40 8.30 -11.82
N HIS A 51 7.74 9.46 -11.68
CA HIS A 51 7.03 9.87 -10.48
C HIS A 51 5.54 10.04 -10.77
N GLY A 52 4.66 9.62 -9.87
CA GLY A 52 3.24 9.94 -10.02
C GLY A 52 2.96 11.40 -9.70
N ILE A 53 3.19 11.77 -8.44
CA ILE A 53 3.04 13.14 -7.91
C ILE A 53 4.39 13.59 -7.34
N ARG A 54 4.80 14.83 -7.64
CA ARG A 54 6.04 15.43 -7.12
C ARG A 54 5.79 16.79 -6.50
N LEU A 55 6.26 16.99 -5.28
CA LEU A 55 6.26 18.29 -4.59
C LEU A 55 7.70 18.69 -4.29
N GLU A 56 8.08 19.90 -4.70
CA GLU A 56 9.34 20.52 -4.32
C GLU A 56 9.30 21.12 -2.91
N ALA A 57 10.48 21.43 -2.38
CA ALA A 57 10.61 22.12 -1.11
C ALA A 57 9.89 23.49 -1.12
N GLY A 58 9.27 23.87 0.00
CA GLY A 58 8.54 25.13 0.13
C GLY A 58 7.13 25.15 -0.46
N THR A 59 6.59 23.99 -0.86
CA THR A 59 5.15 23.81 -1.14
C THR A 59 4.40 23.59 0.18
N GLU A 60 3.25 24.23 0.37
CA GLU A 60 2.51 24.15 1.66
C GLU A 60 0.99 24.25 1.51
N LYS A 61 0.25 23.74 2.49
CA LYS A 61 -1.22 23.78 2.61
C LYS A 61 -1.96 23.20 1.41
N ASN A 62 -1.32 22.33 0.64
CA ASN A 62 -1.97 21.61 -0.44
C ASN A 62 -2.58 20.30 0.08
N VAL A 63 -3.66 19.87 -0.56
CA VAL A 63 -4.37 18.65 -0.21
C VAL A 63 -4.35 17.69 -1.40
N PHE A 64 -3.83 16.49 -1.17
CA PHE A 64 -3.81 15.40 -2.12
C PHE A 64 -4.68 14.29 -1.56
N ARG A 65 -5.83 14.00 -2.18
CA ARG A 65 -6.72 12.98 -1.63
C ARG A 65 -7.34 12.03 -2.64
N LYS A 66 -7.50 10.76 -2.25
CA LYS A 66 -8.22 9.75 -3.04
C LYS A 66 -7.68 9.57 -4.46
N ASN A 67 -6.43 9.93 -4.72
CA ASN A 67 -5.79 9.69 -6.01
C ASN A 67 -5.30 8.25 -6.09
N VAL A 68 -5.31 7.65 -7.29
CA VAL A 68 -4.66 6.37 -7.58
C VAL A 68 -3.39 6.64 -8.35
N VAL A 69 -2.25 6.20 -7.83
CA VAL A 69 -0.93 6.58 -8.32
C VAL A 69 -0.05 5.35 -8.50
N MET A 70 0.49 5.21 -9.71
CA MET A 70 1.35 4.09 -10.12
C MET A 70 2.53 4.62 -10.94
N GLY A 71 3.69 4.73 -10.29
CA GLY A 71 4.96 5.06 -10.93
C GLY A 71 5.45 3.96 -11.90
N ASN A 72 6.48 4.31 -12.69
CA ASN A 72 7.14 3.43 -13.65
C ASN A 72 8.67 3.49 -13.46
N PRO A 73 9.38 2.36 -13.27
CA PRO A 73 8.90 0.97 -13.30
C PRO A 73 7.91 0.68 -12.18
N ALA A 74 6.99 -0.26 -12.44
CA ALA A 74 6.20 -0.86 -11.37
C ALA A 74 7.16 -1.52 -10.37
N VAL A 75 7.51 -0.83 -9.29
CA VAL A 75 8.44 -1.32 -8.28
C VAL A 75 7.74 -2.34 -7.39
N GLN A 76 7.90 -3.62 -7.74
CA GLN A 76 8.05 -4.70 -6.76
C GLN A 76 9.54 -5.06 -6.72
N MET A 77 10.31 -4.35 -5.89
CA MET A 77 11.73 -4.62 -5.68
C MET A 77 11.94 -5.24 -4.30
N SER A 78 12.80 -6.26 -4.24
CA SER A 78 13.29 -6.86 -3.00
C SER A 78 14.01 -5.80 -2.14
N VAL A 79 13.97 -5.95 -0.81
CA VAL A 79 14.69 -5.11 0.18
C VAL A 79 16.22 -5.07 0.01
N SER A 80 16.76 -5.85 -0.94
CA SER A 80 18.19 -5.98 -1.22
C SER A 80 18.71 -5.07 -2.35
N LEU A 81 17.90 -4.16 -2.91
CA LEU A 81 18.32 -3.22 -3.97
C LEU A 81 18.43 -1.77 -3.45
N PRO A 82 19.56 -1.09 -3.68
CA PRO A 82 19.77 0.26 -3.16
C PRO A 82 19.03 1.32 -4.01
N ALA A 83 18.27 2.17 -3.30
CA ALA A 83 17.71 3.46 -3.71
C ALA A 83 16.71 3.46 -4.90
N PRO A 84 15.39 3.31 -4.65
CA PRO A 84 14.39 3.57 -5.70
C PRO A 84 14.46 5.04 -6.15
N GLN A 85 14.61 5.25 -7.45
CA GLN A 85 14.60 6.57 -8.07
C GLN A 85 13.22 6.96 -8.62
N GLY A 86 12.25 6.03 -8.65
CA GLY A 86 10.85 6.28 -8.99
C GLY A 86 9.96 6.17 -7.75
N TYR A 87 8.94 7.03 -7.66
CA TYR A 87 8.05 7.10 -6.50
C TYR A 87 6.61 7.39 -6.95
N ASP A 88 5.62 6.78 -6.30
CA ASP A 88 4.23 7.18 -6.54
C ASP A 88 4.03 8.65 -6.14
N ILE A 89 4.45 9.02 -4.93
CA ILE A 89 4.40 10.39 -4.45
C ILE A 89 5.77 10.75 -3.84
N VAL A 90 6.41 11.81 -4.36
CA VAL A 90 7.60 12.43 -3.77
C VAL A 90 7.17 13.72 -3.08
N ASN A 91 7.42 13.82 -1.78
CA ASN A 91 7.21 15.04 -1.02
C ASN A 91 8.53 15.56 -0.45
N LEU A 92 9.07 16.63 -1.04
CA LEU A 92 10.28 17.31 -0.55
C LEU A 92 9.97 18.53 0.33
N SER A 93 8.69 18.80 0.63
CA SER A 93 8.29 19.85 1.56
C SER A 93 8.53 19.45 3.02
N ALA A 94 8.45 20.43 3.93
CA ALA A 94 8.52 20.17 5.36
C ALA A 94 7.43 19.20 5.82
N GLU A 95 7.70 18.43 6.87
CA GLU A 95 6.72 17.52 7.47
C GLU A 95 5.45 18.29 7.88
N GLY A 96 4.28 17.72 7.57
CA GLY A 96 2.99 18.36 7.85
C GLY A 96 2.67 19.59 6.98
N ALA A 97 3.58 20.03 6.10
CA ALA A 97 3.31 21.16 5.23
C ALA A 97 2.16 20.89 4.24
N ASN A 98 1.93 19.63 3.85
CA ASN A 98 0.86 19.23 2.93
C ASN A 98 0.08 18.03 3.50
N VAL A 99 -1.19 17.90 3.10
CA VAL A 99 -2.08 16.82 3.56
C VAL A 99 -2.23 15.77 2.48
N PHE A 100 -2.02 14.49 2.84
CA PHE A 100 -2.22 13.33 1.99
C PHE A 100 -3.28 12.41 2.62
N ASP A 101 -4.43 12.22 1.97
CA ASP A 101 -5.58 11.53 2.56
C ASP A 101 -6.24 10.53 1.58
N GLY A 102 -6.39 9.26 1.97
CA GLY A 102 -6.97 8.20 1.13
C GLY A 102 -6.34 7.97 -0.26
N ASN A 103 -5.11 8.41 -0.57
CA ASN A 103 -4.45 8.09 -1.84
C ASN A 103 -3.99 6.62 -1.89
N VAL A 104 -4.16 5.97 -3.05
CA VAL A 104 -3.68 4.62 -3.33
C VAL A 104 -2.37 4.70 -4.12
N CYS A 105 -1.31 4.11 -3.59
CA CYS A 105 0.03 4.11 -4.17
C CYS A 105 0.47 2.67 -4.38
N LEU A 106 0.71 2.27 -5.63
CA LEU A 106 0.89 0.86 -6.01
C LEU A 106 2.36 0.43 -6.16
N THR A 107 3.31 1.36 -6.23
CA THR A 107 4.71 1.08 -6.57
C THR A 107 5.73 1.69 -5.59
N GLY A 108 5.32 2.58 -4.69
CA GLY A 108 6.20 3.25 -3.73
C GLY A 108 6.41 2.47 -2.42
N LEU A 109 7.66 2.14 -2.11
CA LEU A 109 8.10 1.84 -0.75
C LEU A 109 8.37 3.18 -0.01
N ASN A 110 7.87 3.34 1.22
CA ASN A 110 8.07 4.51 2.10
C ASN A 110 7.52 5.88 1.63
N ALA A 111 6.56 5.93 0.70
CA ALA A 111 5.88 7.19 0.36
C ALA A 111 4.92 7.65 1.48
N PRO A 112 4.67 8.96 1.67
CA PRO A 112 3.67 9.52 2.58
C PRO A 112 2.22 9.29 2.10
N CYS A 113 2.02 8.18 1.39
CA CYS A 113 0.70 7.70 1.07
C CYS A 113 0.06 7.23 2.38
N PRO A 114 -1.21 7.56 2.62
CA PRO A 114 -1.92 7.05 3.78
C PRO A 114 -1.78 5.54 3.78
N ALA A 115 -1.44 4.99 4.95
CA ALA A 115 -1.15 3.59 5.15
C ALA A 115 -2.11 2.75 4.30
N VAL A 116 -1.57 1.99 3.34
CA VAL A 116 -2.31 0.92 2.68
C VAL A 116 -2.99 0.18 3.82
N GLU A 117 -4.32 0.24 3.88
CA GLU A 117 -5.05 -0.14 5.09
C GLU A 117 -4.57 -1.51 5.57
N ARG A 118 -4.51 -1.67 6.89
CA ARG A 118 -4.14 -2.98 7.46
C ARG A 118 -5.11 -4.01 6.91
N SER A 119 -4.61 -4.96 6.14
CA SER A 119 -5.43 -5.95 5.46
C SER A 119 -4.96 -7.36 5.78
N PHE A 120 -5.94 -8.25 5.91
CA PHE A 120 -5.74 -9.67 6.09
C PHE A 120 -6.89 -10.39 5.39
N ALA A 121 -6.58 -11.12 4.33
CA ALA A 121 -7.59 -11.66 3.43
C ALA A 121 -7.20 -13.05 2.92
N ALA A 122 -8.20 -13.82 2.48
CA ALA A 122 -8.02 -15.08 1.78
C ALA A 122 -8.65 -14.98 0.38
N PHE A 123 -7.97 -15.49 -0.64
CA PHE A 123 -8.49 -15.55 -2.00
C PHE A 123 -8.12 -16.88 -2.69
N PRO A 124 -9.10 -17.65 -3.21
CA PRO A 124 -10.54 -17.41 -3.11
C PRO A 124 -11.08 -17.59 -1.68
N ASN A 125 -12.11 -16.80 -1.31
CA ASN A 125 -12.92 -16.99 -0.10
C ASN A 125 -14.29 -16.31 -0.30
N PRO A 126 -15.38 -17.06 -0.55
CA PRO A 126 -15.49 -18.51 -0.45
C PRO A 126 -14.64 -19.29 -1.47
N ILE A 127 -14.25 -20.52 -1.13
CA ILE A 127 -13.53 -21.45 -2.02
C ILE A 127 -14.56 -22.27 -2.81
N PRO A 128 -14.53 -22.26 -4.15
CA PRO A 128 -15.45 -23.05 -4.96
C PRO A 128 -15.31 -24.57 -4.73
N VAL A 129 -16.42 -25.27 -4.52
CA VAL A 129 -16.48 -26.72 -4.35
C VAL A 129 -16.95 -27.41 -5.64
N ALA A 130 -16.25 -27.17 -6.75
CA ALA A 130 -16.50 -27.91 -7.99
C ALA A 130 -15.80 -29.28 -7.99
N ALA A 131 -16.38 -30.27 -8.69
CA ALA A 131 -15.78 -31.59 -8.84
C ALA A 131 -14.38 -31.48 -9.47
N GLY A 132 -13.35 -31.93 -8.74
CA GLY A 132 -11.95 -31.85 -9.18
C GLY A 132 -11.23 -30.52 -8.86
N ALA A 133 -11.90 -29.52 -8.28
CA ALA A 133 -11.25 -28.27 -7.89
C ALA A 133 -10.41 -28.45 -6.60
N PRO A 134 -9.18 -27.91 -6.54
CA PRO A 134 -8.37 -27.94 -5.33
C PRO A 134 -8.99 -27.04 -4.25
N ARG A 135 -9.27 -27.60 -3.07
CA ARG A 135 -9.77 -26.86 -1.89
C ARG A 135 -8.65 -26.06 -1.24
N MET A 136 -8.19 -24.99 -1.88
CA MET A 136 -7.04 -24.20 -1.43
C MET A 136 -7.37 -22.71 -1.53
N THR A 137 -6.75 -21.92 -0.67
CA THR A 137 -6.82 -20.45 -0.73
C THR A 137 -5.43 -19.85 -0.55
N THR A 138 -5.27 -18.59 -0.90
CA THR A 138 -4.06 -17.82 -0.62
C THR A 138 -4.40 -16.78 0.43
N ILE A 139 -3.73 -16.85 1.58
CA ILE A 139 -3.86 -15.89 2.65
C ILE A 139 -2.80 -14.81 2.44
N SER A 140 -3.23 -13.54 2.41
CA SER A 140 -2.37 -12.38 2.21
C SER A 140 -2.53 -11.39 3.35
N TRP A 141 -1.44 -10.74 3.76
CA TRP A 141 -1.43 -9.72 4.80
C TRP A 141 -0.63 -8.48 4.39
N ASN A 142 -1.08 -7.33 4.87
CA ASN A 142 -0.36 -6.06 4.83
C ASN A 142 -0.64 -5.29 6.12
N VAL A 143 0.37 -5.16 6.98
CA VAL A 143 0.29 -4.50 8.28
C VAL A 143 1.52 -3.60 8.46
N PRO A 144 1.58 -2.45 7.76
CA PRO A 144 2.73 -1.56 7.83
C PRO A 144 2.97 -1.06 9.26
N GLY A 145 4.24 -0.87 9.63
CA GLY A 145 4.68 -0.44 10.95
C GLY A 145 4.96 -1.57 11.96
N LEU A 146 4.85 -2.83 11.54
CA LEU A 146 5.28 -4.00 12.33
C LEU A 146 6.58 -4.59 11.78
N GLU A 147 7.31 -5.32 12.62
CA GLU A 147 8.56 -5.98 12.24
C GLU A 147 8.31 -7.40 11.75
N SER A 148 7.50 -8.15 12.49
CA SER A 148 7.25 -9.58 12.24
C SER A 148 5.84 -9.99 12.61
N VAL A 149 5.29 -10.92 11.83
CA VAL A 149 3.96 -11.48 12.01
C VAL A 149 3.95 -12.98 11.82
N GLU A 150 2.92 -13.59 12.38
CA GLU A 150 2.59 -14.99 12.15
C GLU A 150 1.12 -15.18 11.82
N VAL A 151 0.82 -16.12 10.95
CA VAL A 151 -0.53 -16.59 10.67
C VAL A 151 -0.71 -17.92 11.39
N ARG A 152 -1.70 -17.96 12.29
CA ARG A 152 -1.97 -19.08 13.22
C ARG A 152 -3.34 -19.70 12.93
N VAL A 153 -3.45 -21.02 12.99
CA VAL A 153 -4.69 -21.74 12.66
C VAL A 153 -5.57 -21.92 13.89
N GLY A 154 -6.85 -21.56 13.78
CA GLY A 154 -7.92 -21.84 14.75
C GLY A 154 -7.93 -20.98 16.01
N LYS A 155 -6.76 -20.56 16.52
CA LYS A 155 -6.62 -19.71 17.73
C LYS A 155 -5.31 -18.91 17.71
N PRO A 156 -5.14 -17.87 18.55
CA PRO A 156 -3.93 -17.04 18.58
C PRO A 156 -2.62 -17.81 18.75
N ASP A 157 -2.59 -18.82 19.62
CA ASP A 157 -1.46 -19.73 19.89
C ASP A 157 -1.56 -21.06 19.11
N GLY A 158 -2.31 -21.05 18.00
CA GLY A 158 -2.57 -22.23 17.20
C GLY A 158 -1.34 -22.73 16.42
N ALA A 159 -1.56 -23.76 15.62
CA ALA A 159 -0.52 -24.25 14.70
C ALA A 159 -0.04 -23.12 13.78
N LEU A 160 1.28 -23.02 13.59
CA LEU A 160 1.87 -22.05 12.68
C LEU A 160 1.56 -22.45 11.24
N PHE A 161 0.92 -21.54 10.49
CA PHE A 161 0.71 -21.70 9.06
C PHE A 161 1.79 -20.97 8.25
N ALA A 162 2.05 -19.70 8.57
CA ALA A 162 3.03 -18.87 7.88
C ALA A 162 3.63 -17.83 8.83
N SER A 163 4.83 -17.36 8.54
CA SER A 163 5.51 -16.26 9.26
C SER A 163 6.20 -15.35 8.26
N GLY A 164 6.34 -14.07 8.58
CA GLY A 164 7.05 -13.13 7.71
C GLY A 164 7.13 -11.73 8.27
N GLY A 165 7.56 -10.80 7.42
CA GLY A 165 7.54 -9.37 7.72
C GLY A 165 6.14 -8.76 7.61
N PRO A 166 6.02 -7.42 7.67
CA PRO A 166 4.72 -6.73 7.69
C PRO A 166 3.87 -6.92 6.43
N ARG A 167 4.42 -7.51 5.36
CA ARG A 167 3.69 -7.83 4.12
C ARG A 167 4.08 -9.23 3.66
N GLY A 168 3.10 -9.98 3.16
CA GLY A 168 3.35 -11.30 2.60
C GLY A 168 2.09 -12.03 2.20
N SER A 169 2.28 -13.22 1.63
CA SER A 169 1.21 -14.15 1.34
C SER A 169 1.70 -15.59 1.45
N ALA A 170 0.77 -16.50 1.73
CA ALA A 170 1.03 -17.93 1.79
C ALA A 170 -0.18 -18.71 1.26
N LYS A 171 0.08 -19.67 0.37
CA LYS A 171 -0.93 -20.58 -0.17
C LYS A 171 -1.17 -21.73 0.79
N THR A 172 -2.43 -22.03 1.10
CA THR A 172 -2.79 -23.18 1.93
C THR A 172 -2.64 -24.50 1.16
N GLY A 173 -2.61 -25.62 1.88
CA GLY A 173 -2.83 -26.94 1.29
C GLY A 173 -4.32 -27.23 1.06
N THR A 174 -4.63 -28.43 0.58
CA THR A 174 -6.02 -28.95 0.43
C THR A 174 -6.69 -29.34 1.74
N TRP A 175 -6.06 -29.03 2.88
CA TRP A 175 -6.49 -29.40 4.24
C TRP A 175 -7.42 -28.36 4.89
N VAL A 176 -7.65 -27.21 4.25
CA VAL A 176 -8.59 -26.20 4.76
C VAL A 176 -10.02 -26.74 4.72
N ASN A 177 -10.83 -26.33 5.70
CA ASN A 177 -12.24 -26.73 5.83
C ASN A 177 -13.12 -25.50 5.98
N ASP A 178 -14.41 -25.62 5.61
CA ASP A 178 -15.41 -24.57 5.86
C ASP A 178 -15.49 -24.25 7.36
N GLY A 179 -15.53 -22.97 7.70
CA GLY A 179 -15.51 -22.47 9.07
C GLY A 179 -14.12 -22.42 9.74
N MET A 180 -13.06 -22.90 9.08
CA MET A 180 -11.71 -22.83 9.62
C MET A 180 -11.25 -21.37 9.75
N MET A 181 -10.74 -20.99 10.92
CA MET A 181 -10.25 -19.64 11.18
C MET A 181 -8.73 -19.54 11.08
N PHE A 182 -8.25 -18.38 10.64
CA PHE A 182 -6.84 -17.98 10.74
C PHE A 182 -6.73 -16.67 11.51
N PHE A 183 -5.64 -16.54 12.26
CA PHE A 183 -5.35 -15.43 13.16
C PHE A 183 -4.02 -14.81 12.72
N LEU A 184 -4.02 -13.51 12.45
CA LEU A 184 -2.79 -12.75 12.21
C LEU A 184 -2.28 -12.22 13.56
N GLN A 185 -1.12 -12.71 14.00
CA GLN A 185 -0.46 -12.32 15.25
C GLN A 185 0.66 -11.31 14.99
N ASP A 186 0.71 -10.25 15.80
CA ASP A 186 1.90 -9.42 15.94
C ASP A 186 2.89 -10.11 16.88
N VAL A 187 4.06 -10.45 16.36
CA VAL A 187 5.17 -11.05 17.12
C VAL A 187 6.40 -10.14 17.15
N SER A 188 6.25 -8.86 16.77
CA SER A 188 7.30 -7.86 16.81
C SER A 188 7.87 -7.74 18.21
N GLY A 189 9.20 -7.69 18.35
CA GLY A 189 9.87 -7.67 19.66
C GLY A 189 9.61 -8.89 20.55
N GLY A 190 9.15 -10.03 19.99
CA GLY A 190 8.89 -11.26 20.76
C GLY A 190 7.59 -11.25 21.56
N LYS A 191 6.59 -10.46 21.12
CA LYS A 191 5.26 -10.42 21.75
C LYS A 191 4.62 -11.82 21.84
N PRO A 192 3.91 -12.13 22.95
CA PRO A 192 3.31 -13.44 23.15
C PRO A 192 2.06 -13.64 22.28
N LEU A 193 1.79 -14.89 21.89
CA LEU A 193 0.64 -15.29 21.07
C LEU A 193 -0.66 -15.27 21.87
N THR A 194 -1.26 -14.09 21.98
CA THR A 194 -2.46 -13.86 22.79
C THR A 194 -3.48 -13.06 22.02
N ARG A 195 -4.73 -13.08 22.48
CA ARG A 195 -5.81 -12.31 21.85
C ARG A 195 -5.51 -10.80 21.78
N ALA A 196 -4.74 -10.27 22.74
CA ALA A 196 -4.33 -8.86 22.75
C ALA A 196 -3.39 -8.49 21.59
N ASN A 197 -2.66 -9.47 21.06
CA ASN A 197 -1.74 -9.29 19.92
C ASN A 197 -2.30 -9.84 18.60
N THR A 198 -3.57 -10.25 18.59
CA THR A 198 -4.28 -10.60 17.34
C THR A 198 -4.65 -9.33 16.58
N LEU A 199 -4.07 -9.15 15.40
CA LEU A 199 -4.33 -8.01 14.52
C LEU A 199 -5.63 -8.16 13.74
N ALA A 200 -5.91 -9.37 13.26
CA ALA A 200 -7.08 -9.68 12.46
C ALA A 200 -7.36 -11.19 12.45
N THR A 201 -8.57 -11.56 12.06
CA THR A 201 -8.98 -12.95 11.84
C THR A 201 -9.71 -13.08 10.52
N ILE A 202 -9.56 -14.22 9.85
CA ILE A 202 -10.37 -14.60 8.70
C ILE A 202 -11.02 -15.94 8.96
N THR A 203 -12.22 -16.15 8.43
CA THR A 203 -12.89 -17.45 8.39
C THR A 203 -12.95 -17.91 6.95
N ILE A 204 -12.47 -19.12 6.69
CA ILE A 204 -12.58 -19.76 5.37
C ILE A 204 -14.00 -20.24 5.17
N ARG A 205 -14.59 -19.89 4.04
CA ARG A 205 -15.90 -20.33 3.61
C ARG A 205 -15.80 -21.12 2.32
N PHE A 206 -16.69 -22.07 2.12
CA PHE A 206 -16.85 -22.80 0.86
C PHE A 206 -18.15 -22.35 0.15
N GLU A 207 -18.17 -22.39 -1.18
CA GLU A 207 -19.37 -22.15 -2.01
C GLU A 207 -19.63 -23.26 -3.02
#